data_AF-A0A9D5P069-F1
#
_entry.id   AF-A0A9D5P069-F1
#
_cell.length_a   1.000
_cell.length_b   1.000
_cell.length_c   1.000
_cell.angle_alpha   90.00
_cell.angle_beta   90.00
_cell.angle_gamma   90.00
#
_symmetry.space_group_name_H-M   'P 1'
#
loop_
_entity.id
_entity.type
_entity.pdbx_description
1 polymer ?
#
loop_
_entity_poly.entity_id
_entity_poly.type
_entity_poly.pdbx_seq_one_letter_code
_entity_poly.pdbx_strand_id
1 'polypeptide(L)'
;MRADLGQRVAFIDVAKTICIMLMVIGHWTKDDTVFTYIYSFHMPALFVISGFLYRPHSWRMTLMAFAFPYFFFSMISLVVKLFLGELQIVELADPRFVFRIIHYRYGLEAGLFTGDWFLWALIGLRFMFGDISWLHYTRKFYLYLAIVATVYMTFEKHLISIDSLFRGYYIGRLVPCLPFFCLGLFLRKMDWKPCQVPRICIVMMFVSFLLIPTFNHALGIYDNSYGYSYLLYAANAMLVSVFVFVISDMVPTSKYIITFSKGTLVILGLHSPLLHILDRILPSDINILSPFITMLLCYYAILVCERYFPMLLGKVRK
;
A
#
# COMPACT_ATOMS: atom_id res chain seq x y z
N MET A 1 -12.59 33.10 14.05
CA MET A 1 -12.01 32.39 12.88
C MET A 1 -11.09 31.28 13.41
N ARG A 2 -11.66 30.10 13.72
CA ARG A 2 -10.93 28.91 14.20
C ARG A 2 -10.93 27.86 13.09
N ALA A 3 -9.85 27.79 12.34
CA ALA A 3 -9.61 26.72 11.36
C ALA A 3 -8.75 25.63 12.04
N ASP A 4 -9.36 24.74 12.82
CA ASP A 4 -8.65 23.54 13.30
C ASP A 4 -9.63 22.44 13.79
N LEU A 5 -10.07 21.60 12.85
CA LEU A 5 -10.48 20.20 13.05
C LEU A 5 -10.55 19.58 11.64
N GLY A 6 -9.66 18.62 11.35
CA GLY A 6 -9.35 18.10 10.02
C GLY A 6 -10.53 17.86 9.08
N GLN A 7 -10.69 18.77 8.10
CA GLN A 7 -11.64 18.61 7.02
C GLN A 7 -11.23 17.38 6.18
N ARG A 8 -12.01 16.31 6.28
CA ARG A 8 -11.79 15.10 5.48
C ARG A 8 -11.95 15.44 4.01
N VAL A 9 -11.01 14.96 3.20
CA VAL A 9 -11.05 15.12 1.75
C VAL A 9 -11.79 13.91 1.19
N ALA A 10 -13.05 14.14 0.77
CA ALA A 10 -13.98 13.09 0.35
C ALA A 10 -13.40 12.15 -0.72
N PHE A 11 -12.84 12.71 -1.80
CA PHE A 11 -12.24 11.91 -2.87
C PHE A 11 -11.06 11.06 -2.39
N ILE A 12 -10.34 11.47 -1.35
CA ILE A 12 -9.24 10.67 -0.78
C ILE A 12 -9.78 9.47 -0.01
N ASP A 13 -10.90 9.61 0.71
CA ASP A 13 -11.54 8.50 1.41
C ASP A 13 -12.07 7.45 0.41
N VAL A 14 -12.63 7.90 -0.72
CA VAL A 14 -13.04 7.04 -1.84
C VAL A 14 -11.82 6.36 -2.48
N ALA A 15 -10.79 7.12 -2.84
CA ALA A 15 -9.59 6.59 -3.51
C ALA A 15 -8.91 5.49 -2.68
N LYS A 16 -8.76 5.69 -1.37
CA LYS A 16 -8.23 4.64 -0.48
C LYS A 16 -9.08 3.38 -0.50
N THR A 17 -10.40 3.55 -0.46
CA THR A 17 -11.34 2.43 -0.44
C THR A 17 -11.28 1.65 -1.75
N ILE A 18 -11.16 2.33 -2.89
CA ILE A 18 -10.92 1.70 -4.20
C ILE A 18 -9.61 0.93 -4.17
N CYS A 19 -8.50 1.57 -3.81
CA CYS A 19 -7.18 0.93 -3.82
C CYS A 19 -7.09 -0.28 -2.88
N ILE A 20 -7.67 -0.19 -1.67
CA ILE A 20 -7.65 -1.31 -0.72
C ILE A 20 -8.57 -2.44 -1.18
N MET A 21 -9.72 -2.15 -1.80
CA MET A 21 -10.58 -3.19 -2.38
C MET A 21 -9.86 -3.91 -3.53
N LEU A 22 -9.23 -3.15 -4.43
CA LEU A 22 -8.45 -3.71 -5.53
C LEU A 22 -7.29 -4.58 -5.02
N MET A 23 -6.65 -4.21 -3.90
CA MET A 23 -5.64 -5.04 -3.25
C MET A 23 -6.22 -6.40 -2.80
N VAL A 24 -7.41 -6.42 -2.19
CA VAL A 24 -8.07 -7.69 -1.79
C VAL A 24 -8.40 -8.55 -3.02
N ILE A 25 -8.95 -7.93 -4.09
CA ILE A 25 -9.22 -8.64 -5.35
C ILE A 25 -7.92 -9.18 -5.96
N GLY A 26 -6.84 -8.38 -5.97
CA GLY A 26 -5.54 -8.74 -6.53
C GLY A 26 -4.88 -9.93 -5.81
N HIS A 27 -5.10 -10.08 -4.50
CA HIS A 27 -4.63 -11.23 -3.73
C HIS A 27 -5.52 -12.48 -3.85
N TRP A 28 -6.74 -12.32 -4.34
CA TRP A 28 -7.68 -13.42 -4.56
C TRP A 28 -7.65 -13.95 -6.00
N THR A 29 -7.50 -13.07 -6.99
CA THR A 29 -7.58 -13.43 -8.40
C THR A 29 -6.45 -14.38 -8.82
N LYS A 30 -6.80 -15.33 -9.67
CA LYS A 30 -5.84 -16.20 -10.39
C LYS A 30 -5.65 -15.76 -11.85
N ASP A 31 -6.36 -14.72 -12.26
CA ASP A 31 -6.26 -14.14 -13.60
C ASP A 31 -5.08 -13.16 -13.66
N ASP A 32 -4.06 -13.51 -14.45
CA ASP A 32 -2.83 -12.74 -14.62
C ASP A 32 -3.08 -11.34 -15.21
N THR A 33 -4.13 -11.19 -16.03
CA THR A 33 -4.49 -9.90 -16.63
C THR A 33 -5.03 -8.98 -15.54
N VAL A 34 -6.02 -9.44 -14.77
CA VAL A 34 -6.60 -8.68 -13.65
C VAL A 34 -5.51 -8.32 -12.64
N PHE A 35 -4.65 -9.28 -12.30
CA PHE A 35 -3.49 -9.07 -11.44
C PHE A 35 -2.59 -7.95 -11.98
N THR A 36 -2.17 -8.03 -13.25
CA THR A 36 -1.26 -7.06 -13.88
C THR A 36 -1.83 -5.64 -13.84
N TYR A 37 -3.10 -5.46 -14.19
CA TYR A 37 -3.74 -4.14 -14.16
C TYR A 37 -3.83 -3.58 -12.74
N ILE A 38 -4.23 -4.38 -11.75
CA ILE A 38 -4.30 -3.93 -10.36
C ILE A 38 -2.91 -3.54 -9.85
N TYR A 39 -1.92 -4.42 -10.00
CA TYR A 39 -0.55 -4.23 -9.50
C TYR A 39 0.22 -3.12 -10.21
N SER A 40 -0.23 -2.71 -11.39
CA SER A 40 0.36 -1.57 -12.12
C SER A 40 0.21 -0.23 -11.40
N PHE A 41 -0.78 -0.04 -10.51
CA PHE A 41 -1.04 1.27 -9.90
C PHE A 41 -1.52 1.28 -8.45
N HIS A 42 -2.16 0.22 -7.91
CA HIS A 42 -2.86 0.35 -6.62
C HIS A 42 -1.92 0.73 -5.46
N MET A 43 -0.72 0.14 -5.41
CA MET A 43 0.29 0.50 -4.40
C MET A 43 0.92 1.87 -4.64
N PRO A 44 1.38 2.21 -5.87
CA PRO A 44 1.71 3.59 -6.21
C PRO A 44 0.67 4.61 -5.76
N ALA A 45 -0.62 4.37 -6.02
CA ALA A 45 -1.72 5.24 -5.63
C ALA A 45 -1.83 5.37 -4.09
N LEU A 46 -1.67 4.28 -3.34
CA LEU A 46 -1.62 4.33 -1.87
C LEU A 46 -0.42 5.15 -1.36
N PHE A 47 0.74 5.13 -2.03
CA PHE A 47 1.87 6.01 -1.71
C PHE A 47 1.58 7.48 -2.06
N VAL A 48 0.94 7.77 -3.20
CA VAL A 48 0.48 9.14 -3.55
C VAL A 48 -0.49 9.65 -2.49
N ILE A 49 -1.47 8.84 -2.07
CA ILE A 49 -2.42 9.20 -1.00
C ILE A 49 -1.67 9.46 0.32
N SER A 50 -0.70 8.60 0.66
CA SER A 50 0.09 8.73 1.88
C SER A 50 0.92 10.02 1.88
N GLY A 51 1.52 10.38 0.75
CA GLY A 51 2.22 11.66 0.56
C GLY A 51 1.27 12.86 0.65
N PHE A 52 0.09 12.76 0.02
CA PHE A 52 -0.94 13.80 0.08
C PHE A 52 -1.40 14.03 1.52
N LEU A 53 -1.64 12.97 2.30
CA LEU A 53 -2.06 13.10 3.69
C LEU A 53 -0.92 13.34 4.69
N TYR A 54 0.33 13.34 4.23
CA TYR A 54 1.49 13.38 5.11
C TYR A 54 1.52 14.61 6.00
N ARG A 55 1.75 14.40 7.29
CA ARG A 55 2.02 15.43 8.30
C ARG A 55 3.12 14.90 9.22
N PRO A 56 4.19 15.67 9.46
CA PRO A 56 5.30 15.23 10.29
C PRO A 56 4.83 15.09 11.75
N HIS A 57 5.21 13.98 12.38
CA HIS A 57 5.02 13.71 13.80
C HIS A 57 6.25 12.96 14.34
N SER A 58 6.36 12.75 15.65
CA SER A 58 7.55 12.07 16.19
C SER A 58 7.74 10.66 15.62
N TRP A 59 8.96 10.27 15.32
CA TRP A 59 9.31 8.91 14.88
C TRP A 59 8.75 7.81 15.79
N ARG A 60 8.66 8.06 17.11
CA ARG A 60 8.06 7.13 18.08
C ARG A 60 6.58 6.90 17.82
N MET A 61 5.81 7.97 17.57
CA MET A 61 4.40 7.85 17.21
C MET A 61 4.24 7.07 15.91
N THR A 62 5.10 7.32 14.93
CA THR A 62 5.10 6.59 13.65
C THR A 62 5.34 5.11 13.87
N LEU A 63 6.39 4.72 14.61
CA LEU A 63 6.62 3.32 14.93
C LEU A 63 5.45 2.71 15.69
N MET A 64 4.91 3.37 16.71
CA MET A 64 3.78 2.82 17.48
C MET A 64 2.52 2.66 16.63
N ALA A 65 2.26 3.60 15.71
CA ALA A 65 1.10 3.56 14.82
C ALA A 65 1.15 2.41 13.80
N PHE A 66 2.33 1.93 13.43
CA PHE A 66 2.49 0.88 12.41
C PHE A 66 2.96 -0.46 12.97
N ALA A 67 3.93 -0.46 13.89
CA ALA A 67 4.49 -1.68 14.47
C ALA A 67 3.48 -2.42 15.34
N PHE A 68 2.67 -1.72 16.14
CA PHE A 68 1.69 -2.39 16.99
C PHE A 68 0.60 -3.13 16.17
N PRO A 69 -0.08 -2.50 15.18
CA PRO A 69 -0.96 -3.23 14.28
C PRO A 69 -0.24 -4.37 13.53
N TYR A 70 0.97 -4.13 13.06
CA TYR A 70 1.76 -5.12 12.34
C TYR A 70 1.95 -6.40 13.16
N PHE A 71 2.50 -6.30 14.39
CA PHE A 71 2.72 -7.46 15.24
C PHE A 71 1.39 -8.14 15.61
N PHE A 72 0.34 -7.38 15.90
CA PHE A 72 -0.97 -7.94 16.22
C PHE A 72 -1.55 -8.78 15.07
N PHE A 73 -1.56 -8.25 13.85
CA PHE A 73 -2.07 -8.97 12.69
C PHE A 73 -1.15 -10.10 12.23
N SER A 74 0.17 -9.97 12.41
CA SER A 74 1.11 -11.09 12.24
C SER A 74 0.77 -12.27 13.14
N MET A 75 0.37 -12.01 14.40
CA MET A 75 -0.05 -13.07 15.32
C MET A 75 -1.38 -13.70 14.92
N ILE A 76 -2.35 -12.92 14.45
CA ILE A 76 -3.60 -13.47 13.91
C ILE A 76 -3.31 -14.38 12.71
N SER A 77 -2.51 -13.91 11.76
CA SER A 77 -2.11 -14.69 10.59
C SER A 77 -1.39 -15.97 10.97
N LEU A 78 -0.50 -15.92 11.97
CA LEU A 78 0.16 -17.09 12.52
C LEU A 78 -0.84 -18.14 13.03
N VAL A 79 -1.78 -17.71 13.87
CA VAL A 79 -2.81 -18.60 14.44
C VAL A 79 -3.66 -19.22 13.33
N VAL A 80 -4.06 -18.43 12.33
CA VAL A 80 -4.85 -18.93 11.19
C VAL A 80 -4.05 -19.95 10.37
N LYS A 81 -2.79 -19.68 10.06
CA LYS A 81 -1.94 -20.62 9.31
C LYS A 81 -1.73 -21.94 10.06
N LEU A 82 -1.54 -21.90 11.38
CA LEU A 82 -1.46 -23.10 12.22
C LEU A 82 -2.79 -23.87 12.21
N PHE A 83 -3.92 -23.17 12.34
CA PHE A 83 -5.25 -23.79 12.36
C PHE A 83 -5.61 -24.44 11.01
N LEU A 84 -5.23 -23.81 9.90
CA LEU A 84 -5.45 -24.33 8.54
C LEU A 84 -4.43 -25.40 8.13
N GLY A 85 -3.43 -25.69 8.97
CA GLY A 85 -2.34 -26.63 8.64
C GLY A 85 -1.39 -26.13 7.55
N GLU A 86 -1.41 -24.83 7.23
CA GLU A 86 -0.47 -24.17 6.31
C GLU A 86 0.90 -23.92 6.95
N LEU A 87 0.98 -24.01 8.28
CA LEU A 87 2.19 -23.93 9.06
C LEU A 87 2.18 -25.05 10.11
N GLN A 88 3.27 -25.79 10.25
CA GLN A 88 3.40 -26.82 11.29
C GLN A 88 4.04 -26.26 12.56
N ILE A 89 3.66 -26.80 13.73
CA ILE A 89 4.23 -26.38 15.02
C ILE A 89 5.75 -26.61 15.07
N VAL A 90 6.26 -27.64 14.37
CA VAL A 90 7.70 -27.92 14.29
C VAL A 90 8.48 -26.76 13.66
N GLU A 91 7.87 -26.02 12.72
CA GLU A 91 8.52 -24.86 12.09
C GLU A 91 8.73 -23.69 13.06
N LEU A 92 7.98 -23.62 14.16
CA LEU A 92 8.15 -22.61 15.21
C LEU A 92 9.45 -22.81 16.00
N ALA A 93 9.99 -24.04 16.01
CA ALA A 93 11.23 -24.35 16.69
C ALA A 93 12.48 -23.93 15.89
N ASP A 94 12.34 -23.63 14.59
CA ASP A 94 13.44 -23.09 13.80
C ASP A 94 13.78 -21.67 14.29
N PRO A 95 15.01 -21.39 14.75
CA PRO A 95 15.42 -20.05 15.15
C PRO A 95 15.21 -19.00 14.05
N ARG A 96 15.20 -19.42 12.78
CA ARG A 96 14.94 -18.55 11.64
C ARG A 96 13.48 -18.10 11.54
N PHE A 97 12.56 -18.76 12.25
CA PHE A 97 11.14 -18.40 12.27
C PHE A 97 10.92 -16.97 12.78
N VAL A 98 11.73 -16.50 13.74
CA VAL A 98 11.63 -15.13 14.26
C VAL A 98 11.76 -14.08 13.15
N PHE A 99 12.55 -14.38 12.12
CA PHE A 99 12.73 -13.52 10.95
C PHE A 99 11.50 -13.46 10.04
N ARG A 100 10.55 -14.39 10.15
CA ARG A 100 9.23 -14.30 9.47
C ARG A 100 8.28 -13.33 10.17
N ILE A 101 8.48 -13.09 11.47
CA ILE A 101 7.68 -12.13 12.27
C ILE A 101 8.09 -10.69 11.95
N ILE A 102 9.40 -10.43 11.76
CA ILE A 102 9.96 -9.11 11.42
C ILE A 102 10.27 -8.95 9.92
N HIS A 103 9.95 -10.00 9.16
CA HIS A 103 10.08 -10.16 7.72
C HIS A 103 11.42 -9.74 7.10
N TYR A 104 12.46 -10.52 7.37
CA TYR A 104 13.76 -10.45 6.70
C TYR A 104 13.77 -11.40 5.50
N ARG A 105 13.84 -10.89 4.26
CA ARG A 105 13.82 -11.73 3.04
C ARG A 105 15.24 -11.94 2.49
N TYR A 106 15.88 -13.02 2.93
CA TYR A 106 17.05 -13.60 2.26
C TYR A 106 16.98 -15.13 2.40
N GLY A 107 16.38 -15.81 1.41
CA GLY A 107 16.21 -17.27 1.42
C GLY A 107 15.20 -17.81 2.45
N LEU A 108 14.44 -16.94 3.12
CA LEU A 108 13.39 -17.30 4.07
C LEU A 108 12.00 -17.22 3.41
N GLU A 109 11.08 -18.06 3.89
CA GLU A 109 9.69 -18.12 3.42
C GLU A 109 8.92 -16.80 3.62
N ALA A 110 7.72 -16.71 3.03
CA ALA A 110 6.85 -15.55 3.15
C ALA A 110 6.58 -15.17 4.62
N GLY A 111 6.44 -13.86 4.85
CA GLY A 111 6.18 -13.27 6.16
C GLY A 111 4.80 -13.64 6.70
N LEU A 112 4.58 -13.34 7.97
CA LEU A 112 3.28 -13.57 8.58
C LEU A 112 2.27 -12.48 8.21
N PHE A 113 2.71 -11.26 7.91
CA PHE A 113 1.85 -10.17 7.48
C PHE A 113 1.98 -9.94 5.98
N THR A 114 0.93 -10.25 5.23
CA THR A 114 0.88 -10.00 3.78
C THR A 114 0.84 -8.49 3.50
N GLY A 115 1.75 -8.00 2.67
CA GLY A 115 1.80 -6.58 2.30
C GLY A 115 2.59 -5.69 3.28
N ASP A 116 3.36 -6.26 4.20
CA ASP A 116 4.16 -5.52 5.19
C ASP A 116 5.27 -4.64 4.61
N TRP A 117 5.79 -5.02 3.46
CA TRP A 117 6.72 -4.22 2.66
C TRP A 117 6.22 -2.78 2.44
N PHE A 118 4.91 -2.58 2.30
CA PHE A 118 4.30 -1.27 2.15
C PHE A 118 4.47 -0.45 3.43
N LEU A 119 4.27 -1.07 4.59
CA LEU A 119 4.43 -0.41 5.89
C LEU A 119 5.89 -0.02 6.11
N TRP A 120 6.84 -0.91 5.82
CA TRP A 120 8.27 -0.62 5.94
C TRP A 120 8.73 0.51 5.01
N ALA A 121 8.33 0.46 3.74
CA ALA A 121 8.61 1.52 2.79
C ALA A 121 7.99 2.85 3.23
N LEU A 122 6.74 2.84 3.70
CA LEU A 122 6.05 4.04 4.18
C LEU A 122 6.71 4.63 5.43
N ILE A 123 7.05 3.82 6.43
CA ILE A 123 7.79 4.26 7.63
C ILE A 123 9.10 4.93 7.21
N GLY A 124 9.86 4.30 6.32
CA GLY A 124 11.12 4.86 5.84
C GLY A 124 10.95 6.19 5.10
N LEU A 125 9.94 6.32 4.22
CA LEU A 125 9.62 7.58 3.56
C LEU A 125 9.23 8.68 4.56
N ARG A 126 8.42 8.33 5.56
CA ARG A 126 8.02 9.26 6.62
C ARG A 126 9.21 9.74 7.45
N PHE A 127 10.10 8.83 7.83
CA PHE A 127 11.35 9.16 8.51
C PHE A 127 12.20 10.11 7.69
N MET A 128 12.39 9.79 6.40
CA MET A 128 13.14 10.61 5.48
C MET A 128 12.56 12.02 5.36
N PHE A 129 11.25 12.18 5.26
CA PHE A 129 10.58 13.47 5.04
C PHE A 129 10.18 14.26 6.31
N GLY A 130 10.66 13.86 7.49
CA GLY A 130 10.63 14.71 8.68
C GLY A 130 10.00 14.15 9.94
N ASP A 131 9.63 12.86 10.00
CA ASP A 131 9.31 12.24 11.29
C ASP A 131 10.57 12.04 12.17
N ILE A 132 11.75 11.93 11.53
CA ILE A 132 13.05 12.10 12.20
C ILE A 132 13.46 13.56 12.07
N SER A 133 13.61 14.24 13.21
CA SER A 133 13.83 15.69 13.27
C SER A 133 15.06 16.15 12.49
N TRP A 134 16.16 15.39 12.46
CA TRP A 134 17.35 15.78 11.69
C TRP A 134 17.17 15.63 10.16
N LEU A 135 16.26 14.77 9.68
CA LEU A 135 16.06 14.53 8.24
C LEU A 135 15.07 15.51 7.61
N HIS A 136 14.44 16.40 8.39
CA HIS A 136 13.42 17.32 7.88
C HIS A 136 13.88 18.17 6.68
N TYR A 137 15.19 18.42 6.54
CA TYR A 137 15.77 19.22 5.45
C TYR A 137 15.60 18.56 4.07
N THR A 138 15.56 17.22 4.00
CA THR A 138 15.37 16.48 2.73
C THR A 138 14.05 16.85 2.05
N ARG A 139 13.04 17.25 2.82
CA ARG A 139 11.73 17.69 2.34
C ARG A 139 11.83 18.90 1.41
N LYS A 140 12.86 19.74 1.55
CA LYS A 140 13.11 20.85 0.62
C LYS A 140 13.43 20.35 -0.80
N PHE A 141 14.04 19.17 -0.91
CA PHE A 141 14.51 18.58 -2.16
C PHE A 141 13.65 17.42 -2.65
N TYR A 142 12.42 17.27 -2.17
CA TYR A 142 11.58 16.10 -2.47
C TYR A 142 11.42 15.81 -3.97
N LEU A 143 11.28 16.85 -4.82
CA LEU A 143 11.23 16.67 -6.28
C LEU A 143 12.56 16.19 -6.87
N TYR A 144 13.68 16.74 -6.40
CA TYR A 144 15.00 16.29 -6.83
C TYR A 144 15.24 14.83 -6.44
N LEU A 145 14.87 14.45 -5.20
CA LEU A 145 14.94 13.06 -4.75
C LEU A 145 14.06 12.13 -5.59
N ALA A 146 12.85 12.57 -5.99
CA ALA A 146 11.98 11.80 -6.87
C ALA A 146 12.60 11.57 -8.26
N ILE A 147 13.25 12.60 -8.82
CA ILE A 147 13.95 12.51 -10.12
C ILE A 147 15.14 11.56 -9.99
N VAL A 148 15.98 11.75 -8.97
CA VAL A 148 17.17 10.91 -8.74
C VAL A 148 16.77 9.44 -8.53
N ALA A 149 15.74 9.18 -7.72
CA ALA A 149 15.22 7.83 -7.53
C ALA A 149 14.70 7.22 -8.85
N THR A 150 13.96 7.99 -9.66
CA THR A 150 13.46 7.51 -10.95
C THR A 150 14.58 7.20 -11.93
N VAL A 151 15.60 8.06 -12.01
CA VAL A 151 16.80 7.84 -12.84
C VAL A 151 17.54 6.60 -12.35
N TYR A 152 17.81 6.49 -11.05
CA TYR A 152 18.46 5.34 -10.46
C TYR A 152 17.72 4.04 -10.80
N MET A 153 16.41 3.96 -10.54
CA MET A 153 15.61 2.76 -10.81
C MET A 153 15.55 2.40 -12.30
N THR A 154 15.63 3.39 -13.19
CA THR A 154 15.65 3.16 -14.65
C THR A 154 16.95 2.47 -15.09
N PHE A 155 18.08 2.84 -14.48
CA PHE A 155 19.38 2.30 -14.82
C PHE A 155 19.89 1.22 -13.86
N GLU A 156 19.14 0.90 -12.80
CA GLU A 156 19.57 0.00 -11.72
C GLU A 156 20.07 -1.35 -12.24
N LYS A 157 19.32 -1.97 -13.17
CA LYS A 157 19.67 -3.24 -13.83
C LYS A 157 21.02 -3.21 -14.55
N HIS A 158 21.50 -2.02 -14.93
CA HIS A 158 22.76 -1.82 -15.66
C HIS A 158 23.89 -1.26 -14.79
N LEU A 159 23.58 -0.62 -13.65
CA LEU A 159 24.55 0.09 -12.83
C LEU A 159 25.17 -0.79 -11.73
N ILE A 160 24.41 -1.71 -11.14
CA ILE A 160 24.83 -2.41 -9.92
C ILE A 160 24.40 -3.88 -9.97
N SER A 161 25.34 -4.81 -9.92
CA SER A 161 25.10 -6.27 -9.77
C SER A 161 24.79 -6.70 -8.32
N ILE A 162 24.62 -5.74 -7.40
CA ILE A 162 24.19 -5.94 -6.00
C ILE A 162 22.68 -6.22 -6.02
N ASP A 163 22.33 -7.30 -6.69
CA ASP A 163 20.96 -7.77 -6.91
C ASP A 163 20.41 -8.46 -5.64
N SER A 164 21.27 -8.90 -4.72
CA SER A 164 20.84 -9.74 -3.60
C SER A 164 20.64 -8.99 -2.28
N LEU A 165 21.61 -8.19 -1.83
CA LEU A 165 21.56 -7.58 -0.49
C LEU A 165 20.53 -6.44 -0.43
N PHE A 166 20.69 -5.38 -1.23
CA PHE A 166 19.82 -4.21 -1.14
C PHE A 166 18.37 -4.49 -1.57
N ARG A 167 18.14 -5.41 -2.52
CA ARG A 167 16.79 -5.85 -2.92
C ARG A 167 16.17 -6.86 -1.96
N GLY A 168 16.98 -7.66 -1.26
CA GLY A 168 16.52 -8.57 -0.20
C GLY A 168 16.01 -7.81 1.03
N TYR A 169 16.57 -6.64 1.31
CA TYR A 169 16.04 -5.73 2.33
C TYR A 169 14.87 -4.89 1.78
N TYR A 170 13.78 -4.83 2.55
CA TYR A 170 12.61 -4.00 2.23
C TYR A 170 12.91 -2.50 2.12
N ILE A 171 14.03 -2.03 2.68
CA ILE A 171 14.55 -0.67 2.45
C ILE A 171 14.78 -0.40 0.95
N GLY A 172 15.17 -1.42 0.17
CA GLY A 172 15.31 -1.29 -1.28
C GLY A 172 14.01 -0.90 -1.98
N ARG A 173 12.85 -1.25 -1.42
CA ARG A 173 11.52 -0.86 -1.98
C ARG A 173 11.11 0.56 -1.64
N LEU A 174 11.82 1.23 -0.73
CA LEU A 174 11.59 2.65 -0.46
C LEU A 174 11.88 3.50 -1.69
N VAL A 175 12.99 3.22 -2.37
CA VAL A 175 13.48 3.99 -3.53
C VAL A 175 12.46 4.04 -4.67
N PRO A 176 11.90 2.92 -5.16
CA PRO A 176 10.86 2.95 -6.19
C PRO A 176 9.54 3.57 -5.71
N CYS A 177 9.27 3.60 -4.40
CA CYS A 177 8.07 4.22 -3.85
C CYS A 177 8.17 5.76 -3.70
N LEU A 178 9.41 6.27 -3.64
CA LEU A 178 9.71 7.68 -3.36
C LEU A 178 9.03 8.64 -4.36
N PRO A 179 9.07 8.41 -5.69
CA PRO A 179 8.44 9.32 -6.64
C PRO A 179 6.93 9.46 -6.43
N PHE A 180 6.24 8.38 -6.06
CA PHE A 180 4.79 8.39 -5.81
C PHE A 180 4.44 9.19 -4.55
N PHE A 181 5.18 8.98 -3.46
CA PHE A 181 4.99 9.77 -2.24
C PHE A 181 5.27 11.26 -2.48
N CYS A 182 6.31 11.58 -3.25
CA CYS A 182 6.63 12.96 -3.65
C CYS A 182 5.55 13.59 -4.53
N LEU A 183 4.92 12.84 -5.43
CA LEU A 183 3.76 13.31 -6.19
C LEU A 183 2.61 13.70 -5.25
N GLY A 184 2.33 12.88 -4.23
CA GLY A 184 1.35 13.20 -3.20
C GLY A 184 1.64 14.52 -2.47
N LEU A 185 2.90 14.73 -2.06
CA LEU A 185 3.35 15.98 -1.44
C LEU A 185 3.17 17.17 -2.39
N PHE A 186 3.51 17.01 -3.66
CA PHE A 186 3.37 18.04 -4.69
C PHE A 186 1.91 18.44 -4.86
N LEU A 187 1.00 17.48 -5.06
CA LEU A 187 -0.42 17.73 -5.27
C LEU A 187 -1.03 18.49 -4.08
N ARG A 188 -0.69 18.12 -2.85
CA ARG A 188 -1.15 18.86 -1.67
C ARG A 188 -0.58 20.27 -1.59
N LYS A 189 0.71 20.46 -1.91
CA LYS A 189 1.35 21.78 -1.86
C LYS A 189 0.70 22.76 -2.84
N MET A 190 0.23 22.25 -3.98
CA MET A 190 -0.47 23.03 -5.00
C MET A 190 -1.95 23.26 -4.71
N ASP A 191 -2.49 22.76 -3.58
CA ASP A 191 -3.94 22.69 -3.31
C ASP A 191 -4.73 22.12 -4.51
N TRP A 192 -4.14 21.12 -5.16
CA TRP A 192 -4.67 20.56 -6.40
C TRP A 192 -6.00 19.85 -6.17
N LYS A 193 -6.96 20.01 -7.09
CA LYS A 193 -8.28 19.42 -7.00
C LYS A 193 -8.60 18.57 -8.24
N PRO A 194 -9.22 17.38 -8.08
CA PRO A 194 -9.51 16.50 -9.22
C PRO A 194 -10.46 17.13 -10.25
N CYS A 195 -11.41 17.96 -9.81
CA CYS A 195 -12.37 18.65 -10.67
C CYS A 195 -11.74 19.61 -11.70
N GLN A 196 -10.45 19.94 -11.57
CA GLN A 196 -9.73 20.82 -12.47
C GLN A 196 -9.14 20.10 -13.70
N VAL A 197 -9.18 18.76 -13.73
CA VAL A 197 -8.56 17.98 -14.81
C VAL A 197 -9.39 18.05 -16.09
N PRO A 198 -8.83 18.48 -17.23
CA PRO A 198 -9.54 18.52 -18.51
C PRO A 198 -9.97 17.12 -18.97
N ARG A 199 -11.13 17.03 -19.64
CA ARG A 199 -11.67 15.75 -20.15
C ARG A 199 -10.69 14.99 -21.04
N ILE A 200 -9.95 15.70 -21.89
CA ILE A 200 -8.93 15.08 -22.76
C ILE A 200 -7.83 14.40 -21.95
N CYS A 201 -7.41 14.98 -20.82
CA CYS A 201 -6.43 14.37 -19.91
C CYS A 201 -6.98 13.11 -19.24
N ILE A 202 -8.26 13.10 -18.86
CA ILE A 202 -8.94 11.93 -18.30
C ILE A 202 -8.93 10.78 -19.31
N VAL A 203 -9.29 11.07 -20.58
CA VAL A 203 -9.25 10.08 -21.66
C VAL A 203 -7.83 9.57 -21.88
N MET A 204 -6.83 10.44 -21.94
CA MET A 204 -5.43 10.03 -22.08
C MET A 204 -4.95 9.15 -20.92
N MET A 205 -5.32 9.48 -19.68
CA MET A 205 -4.99 8.66 -18.51
C MET A 205 -5.66 7.28 -18.58
N PHE A 206 -6.93 7.22 -18.99
CA PHE A 206 -7.64 5.96 -19.19
C PHE A 206 -7.01 5.11 -20.30
N VAL A 207 -6.64 5.73 -21.43
CA VAL A 207 -5.92 5.04 -22.51
C VAL A 207 -4.56 4.54 -22.02
N SER A 208 -3.83 5.33 -21.23
CA SER A 208 -2.56 4.89 -20.64
C SER A 208 -2.74 3.70 -19.70
N PHE A 209 -3.81 3.70 -18.89
CA PHE A 209 -4.17 2.59 -18.02
C PHE A 209 -4.40 1.30 -18.80
N LEU A 210 -5.05 1.37 -19.97
CA LEU A 210 -5.32 0.19 -20.81
C LEU A 210 -4.08 -0.30 -21.59
N LEU A 211 -3.24 0.61 -22.08
CA LEU A 211 -2.15 0.23 -22.99
C LEU A 211 -0.83 -0.07 -22.27
N ILE A 212 -0.43 0.72 -21.27
CA ILE A 212 0.93 0.58 -20.73
C ILE A 212 1.14 -0.74 -19.98
N PRO A 213 0.21 -1.22 -19.13
CA PRO A 213 0.39 -2.50 -18.44
C PRO A 213 0.51 -3.69 -19.40
N THR A 214 -0.20 -3.67 -20.54
CA THR A 214 -0.16 -4.78 -21.52
C THR A 214 1.16 -4.86 -22.27
N PHE A 215 1.83 -3.73 -22.51
CA PHE A 215 3.14 -3.72 -23.19
C PHE A 215 4.32 -3.79 -22.23
N ASN A 216 4.23 -3.19 -21.04
CA ASN A 216 5.36 -3.12 -20.12
C ASN A 216 5.55 -4.42 -19.32
N HIS A 217 4.50 -5.22 -19.11
CA HIS A 217 4.52 -6.49 -18.34
C HIS A 217 5.14 -6.37 -16.93
N ALA A 218 4.88 -5.26 -16.23
CA ALA A 218 5.33 -5.09 -14.85
C ALA A 218 4.51 -5.96 -13.89
N LEU A 219 5.17 -6.69 -12.98
CA LEU A 219 4.51 -7.48 -11.94
C LEU A 219 4.25 -6.65 -10.66
N GLY A 220 5.04 -5.59 -10.44
CA GLY A 220 4.83 -4.61 -9.38
C GLY A 220 6.02 -4.44 -8.44
N ILE A 221 5.87 -3.51 -7.50
CA ILE A 221 6.91 -3.12 -6.52
C ILE A 221 7.25 -4.30 -5.59
N TYR A 222 6.27 -5.17 -5.29
CA TYR A 222 6.51 -6.30 -4.41
C TYR A 222 7.56 -7.27 -4.97
N ASP A 223 7.56 -7.52 -6.28
CA ASP A 223 8.51 -8.44 -6.90
C ASP A 223 9.78 -7.72 -7.40
N ASN A 224 9.90 -6.41 -7.14
CA ASN A 224 10.91 -5.54 -7.78
C ASN A 224 10.94 -5.71 -9.31
N SER A 225 9.78 -6.03 -9.90
CA SER A 225 9.65 -6.31 -11.32
C SER A 225 8.78 -5.24 -11.98
N TYR A 226 9.47 -4.30 -12.62
CA TYR A 226 8.88 -3.11 -13.24
C TYR A 226 8.69 -3.25 -14.75
N GLY A 227 8.81 -4.48 -15.28
CA GLY A 227 8.68 -4.74 -16.70
C GLY A 227 9.92 -4.35 -17.52
N TYR A 228 9.69 -3.97 -18.78
CA TYR A 228 10.73 -3.50 -19.70
C TYR A 228 11.38 -2.19 -19.23
N SER A 229 10.57 -1.25 -18.71
CA SER A 229 11.06 0.06 -18.27
C SER A 229 10.41 0.51 -16.97
N TYR A 230 11.25 0.78 -15.96
CA TYR A 230 10.80 1.42 -14.72
C TYR A 230 10.21 2.81 -14.99
N LEU A 231 10.80 3.58 -15.89
CA LEU A 231 10.29 4.92 -16.22
C LEU A 231 8.87 4.85 -16.77
N LEU A 232 8.59 3.88 -17.65
CA LEU A 232 7.27 3.67 -18.22
C LEU A 232 6.28 3.22 -17.13
N TYR A 233 6.70 2.29 -16.25
CA TYR A 233 5.93 1.88 -15.07
C TYR A 233 5.57 3.08 -14.18
N ALA A 234 6.56 3.86 -13.78
CA ALA A 234 6.39 4.98 -12.85
C ALA A 234 5.51 6.08 -13.45
N ALA A 235 5.74 6.47 -14.71
CA ALA A 235 4.92 7.46 -15.39
C ALA A 235 3.45 7.02 -15.48
N ASN A 236 3.20 5.77 -15.88
CA ASN A 236 1.85 5.22 -15.93
C ASN A 236 1.21 5.18 -14.55
N ALA A 237 1.90 4.62 -13.56
CA ALA A 237 1.39 4.50 -12.20
C ALA A 237 1.03 5.87 -11.59
N MET A 238 1.82 6.92 -11.87
CA MET A 238 1.49 8.29 -11.47
C MET A 238 0.24 8.83 -12.17
N LEU A 239 0.14 8.66 -13.49
CA LEU A 239 -1.03 9.09 -14.28
C LEU A 239 -2.31 8.39 -13.80
N VAL A 240 -2.24 7.07 -13.63
CA VAL A 240 -3.37 6.25 -13.16
C VAL A 240 -3.73 6.61 -11.71
N SER A 241 -2.75 6.93 -10.86
CA SER A 241 -3.05 7.42 -9.49
C SER A 241 -3.85 8.73 -9.50
N VAL A 242 -3.50 9.66 -10.38
CA VAL A 242 -4.27 10.91 -10.56
C VAL A 242 -5.65 10.62 -11.14
N PHE A 243 -5.76 9.70 -12.09
CA PHE A 243 -7.03 9.25 -12.65
C PHE A 243 -7.96 8.65 -11.60
N VAL A 244 -7.42 7.84 -10.67
CA VAL A 244 -8.18 7.32 -9.52
C VAL A 244 -8.72 8.46 -8.66
N PHE A 245 -7.96 9.55 -8.45
CA PHE A 245 -8.46 10.71 -7.70
C PHE A 245 -9.61 11.41 -8.43
N VAL A 246 -9.53 11.53 -9.76
CA VAL A 246 -10.61 12.10 -10.58
C VAL A 246 -11.87 11.25 -10.51
N ILE A 247 -11.78 9.93 -10.72
CA ILE A 247 -12.93 9.04 -10.56
C ILE A 247 -13.49 9.12 -9.14
N SER A 248 -12.62 9.18 -8.14
CA SER A 248 -13.02 9.22 -6.74
C SER A 248 -13.80 10.49 -6.37
N ASP A 249 -13.55 11.60 -7.06
CA ASP A 249 -14.29 12.86 -6.88
C ASP A 249 -15.70 12.80 -7.48
N MET A 250 -15.92 11.91 -8.45
CA MET A 250 -17.24 11.67 -9.07
C MET A 250 -18.13 10.74 -8.24
N VAL A 251 -17.56 10.03 -7.25
CA VAL A 251 -18.28 9.05 -6.45
C VAL A 251 -18.73 9.69 -5.12
N PRO A 252 -20.04 9.67 -4.81
CA PRO A 252 -20.52 10.20 -3.53
C PRO A 252 -19.95 9.39 -2.36
N THR A 253 -19.46 10.10 -1.35
CA THR A 253 -18.96 9.45 -0.14
C THR A 253 -20.11 8.92 0.70
N SER A 254 -19.94 7.70 1.24
CA SER A 254 -20.90 7.07 2.15
C SER A 254 -20.25 6.75 3.50
N LYS A 255 -21.07 6.43 4.51
CA LYS A 255 -20.59 5.96 5.81
C LYS A 255 -19.68 4.72 5.68
N TYR A 256 -19.96 3.83 4.73
CA TYR A 256 -19.18 2.62 4.49
C TYR A 256 -17.79 2.95 3.94
N ILE A 257 -17.71 3.85 2.96
CA ILE A 257 -16.44 4.34 2.40
C ILE A 257 -15.58 4.99 3.49
N ILE A 258 -16.19 5.81 4.35
CA ILE A 258 -15.48 6.43 5.48
C ILE A 258 -14.94 5.37 6.43
N THR A 259 -15.71 4.34 6.74
CA THR A 259 -15.26 3.24 7.60
C THR A 259 -14.09 2.47 6.98
N PHE A 260 -14.19 2.08 5.71
CA PHE A 260 -13.09 1.40 5.02
C PHE A 260 -11.83 2.26 4.92
N SER A 261 -11.96 3.55 4.58
CA SER A 261 -10.84 4.49 4.54
C SER A 261 -10.13 4.64 5.90
N LYS A 262 -10.88 4.65 7.01
CA LYS A 262 -10.29 4.67 8.36
C LYS A 262 -9.58 3.37 8.71
N GLY A 263 -10.06 2.26 8.15
CA GLY A 263 -9.70 0.90 8.52
C GLY A 263 -8.73 0.20 7.58
N THR A 264 -8.05 0.93 6.69
CA THR A 264 -7.15 0.32 5.69
C THR A 264 -6.07 -0.57 6.31
N LEU A 265 -5.53 -0.23 7.49
CA LEU A 265 -4.57 -1.08 8.21
C LEU A 265 -5.18 -2.40 8.70
N VAL A 266 -6.45 -2.37 9.15
CA VAL A 266 -7.17 -3.59 9.56
C VAL A 266 -7.42 -4.49 8.35
N ILE A 267 -7.83 -3.90 7.22
CA ILE A 267 -8.02 -4.64 5.96
C ILE A 267 -6.69 -5.24 5.50
N LEU A 268 -5.61 -4.45 5.51
CA LEU A 268 -4.28 -4.92 5.15
C LEU A 268 -3.81 -6.07 6.06
N GLY A 269 -4.13 -6.04 7.35
CA GLY A 269 -3.76 -7.13 8.26
C GLY A 269 -4.63 -8.40 8.17
N LEU A 270 -5.92 -8.25 7.86
CA LEU A 270 -6.88 -9.36 7.90
C LEU A 270 -7.23 -9.97 6.54
N HIS A 271 -7.00 -9.28 5.42
CA HIS A 271 -7.44 -9.75 4.11
C HIS A 271 -6.91 -11.15 3.77
N SER A 272 -5.60 -11.38 3.94
CA SER A 272 -4.99 -12.66 3.58
C SER A 272 -5.51 -13.80 4.49
N PRO A 273 -5.46 -13.72 5.83
CA PRO A 273 -6.05 -14.75 6.69
C PRO A 273 -7.51 -15.05 6.37
N LEU A 274 -8.33 -14.02 6.10
CA LEU A 274 -9.74 -14.20 5.74
C LEU A 274 -9.90 -14.88 4.38
N LEU A 275 -9.14 -14.48 3.36
CA LEU A 275 -9.18 -15.12 2.05
C LEU A 275 -8.78 -16.60 2.13
N HIS A 276 -7.74 -16.95 2.89
CA HIS A 276 -7.33 -18.35 3.12
C HIS A 276 -8.42 -19.17 3.81
N ILE A 277 -9.10 -18.61 4.83
CA ILE A 277 -10.24 -19.27 5.48
C ILE A 277 -11.38 -19.49 4.48
N LEU A 278 -11.73 -18.46 3.70
CA LEU A 278 -12.83 -18.51 2.75
C LEU A 278 -12.56 -19.50 1.61
N ASP A 279 -11.32 -19.60 1.11
CA ASP A 279 -10.93 -20.56 0.08
C ASP A 279 -11.11 -22.02 0.52
N ARG A 280 -11.03 -22.29 1.83
CA ARG A 280 -11.23 -23.64 2.40
C ARG A 280 -12.69 -23.97 2.69
N ILE A 281 -13.52 -22.97 2.99
CA ILE A 281 -14.90 -23.16 3.44
C ILE A 281 -15.90 -23.02 2.28
N LEU A 282 -15.66 -22.07 1.37
CA LEU A 282 -16.59 -21.78 0.28
C LEU A 282 -16.40 -22.76 -0.89
N PRO A 283 -17.49 -23.27 -1.48
CA PRO A 283 -17.45 -23.97 -2.76
C PRO A 283 -16.84 -23.08 -3.86
N SER A 284 -16.24 -23.71 -4.88
CA SER A 284 -15.61 -23.03 -6.02
C SER A 284 -16.49 -21.96 -6.66
N ASP A 285 -17.78 -22.26 -6.82
CA ASP A 285 -18.73 -21.40 -7.54
C ASP A 285 -19.06 -20.11 -6.76
N ILE A 286 -18.91 -20.14 -5.44
CA ILE A 286 -19.18 -19.01 -4.54
C ILE A 286 -17.88 -18.26 -4.20
N ASN A 287 -16.71 -18.86 -4.43
CA ASN A 287 -15.40 -18.28 -4.11
C ASN A 287 -15.15 -16.94 -4.85
N ILE A 288 -15.84 -16.67 -5.96
CA ILE A 288 -15.85 -15.34 -6.62
C ILE A 288 -16.30 -14.19 -5.68
N LEU A 289 -17.07 -14.50 -4.64
CA LEU A 289 -17.52 -13.54 -3.64
C LEU A 289 -16.52 -13.34 -2.49
N SER A 290 -15.43 -14.11 -2.42
CA SER A 290 -14.46 -14.07 -1.32
C SER A 290 -13.89 -12.67 -1.04
N PRO A 291 -13.52 -11.84 -2.04
CA PRO A 291 -13.07 -10.47 -1.77
C PRO A 291 -14.15 -9.59 -1.11
N PHE A 292 -15.41 -9.73 -1.54
CA PHE A 292 -16.53 -8.95 -1.01
C PHE A 292 -16.91 -9.39 0.40
N ILE A 293 -16.92 -10.70 0.65
CA ILE A 293 -17.12 -11.26 2.00
C ILE A 293 -15.98 -10.82 2.92
N THR A 294 -14.73 -10.84 2.44
CA THR A 294 -13.56 -10.35 3.18
C THR A 294 -13.72 -8.88 3.58
N MET A 295 -14.15 -8.03 2.65
CA MET A 295 -14.42 -6.62 2.96
C MET A 295 -15.56 -6.45 3.96
N LEU A 296 -16.62 -7.25 3.86
CA LEU A 296 -17.73 -7.23 4.81
C LEU A 296 -17.27 -7.64 6.22
N LEU A 297 -16.47 -8.68 6.35
CA LEU A 297 -15.91 -9.12 7.63
C LEU A 297 -14.97 -8.05 8.22
N CYS A 298 -14.11 -7.48 7.37
CA CYS A 298 -13.25 -6.36 7.74
C CYS A 298 -14.05 -5.13 8.18
N TYR A 299 -15.21 -4.84 7.58
CA TYR A 299 -16.07 -3.73 8.01
C TYR A 299 -16.45 -3.84 9.50
N TYR A 300 -16.92 -5.02 9.93
CA TYR A 300 -17.26 -5.26 11.33
C TYR A 300 -16.01 -5.23 12.23
N ALA A 301 -14.90 -5.81 11.78
CA ALA A 301 -13.63 -5.73 12.52
C ALA A 301 -13.17 -4.28 12.74
N ILE A 302 -13.33 -3.41 11.74
CA ILE A 302 -13.01 -1.99 11.83
C ILE A 302 -13.90 -1.29 12.86
N LEU A 303 -15.21 -1.57 12.90
CA LEU A 303 -16.11 -0.99 13.90
C LEU A 303 -15.72 -1.38 15.33
N VAL A 304 -15.35 -2.66 15.53
CA VAL A 304 -14.84 -3.16 16.82
C VAL A 304 -13.53 -2.46 17.19
N CYS A 305 -12.58 -2.37 16.26
CA CYS A 305 -11.31 -1.69 16.47
C CYS A 305 -11.51 -0.19 16.78
N GLU A 306 -12.45 0.49 16.09
CA GLU A 306 -12.71 1.91 16.33
C GLU A 306 -13.25 2.16 17.74
N ARG A 307 -14.07 1.25 18.27
CA ARG A 307 -14.66 1.37 19.59
C ARG A 307 -13.72 0.95 20.72
N TYR A 308 -13.01 -0.16 20.57
CA TYR A 308 -12.27 -0.79 21.68
C TYR A 308 -10.74 -0.74 21.51
N PHE A 309 -10.23 -0.80 20.28
CA PHE A 309 -8.80 -0.93 20.00
C PHE A 309 -8.31 0.08 18.94
N PRO A 310 -8.45 1.40 19.16
CA PRO A 310 -8.16 2.41 18.15
C PRO A 310 -6.69 2.40 17.69
N MET A 311 -5.78 1.88 18.52
CA MET A 311 -4.37 1.69 18.16
C MET A 311 -4.18 0.76 16.96
N LEU A 312 -5.06 -0.23 16.75
CA LEU A 312 -5.03 -1.13 15.58
C LEU A 312 -5.38 -0.40 14.26
N LEU A 313 -6.01 0.77 14.36
CA LEU A 313 -6.25 1.67 13.22
C LEU A 313 -5.10 2.68 13.03
N GLY A 314 -3.99 2.52 13.75
CA GLY A 314 -2.86 3.46 13.77
C GLY A 314 -3.17 4.77 14.51
N LYS A 315 -4.26 4.85 15.27
CA LYS A 315 -4.59 6.02 16.09
C LYS A 315 -3.87 5.94 17.43
N VAL A 316 -2.69 6.56 17.51
CA VAL A 316 -1.94 6.72 18.76
C VAL A 316 -2.44 8.00 19.46
N ARG A 317 -2.95 7.88 20.69
CA ARG A 317 -3.30 9.06 21.51
C ARG A 317 -2.00 9.77 21.91
N LYS A 318 -1.98 11.09 21.75
CA LYS A 318 -0.85 11.92 22.17
C LYS A 318 -0.70 11.93 23.69
#